data_AF-A0A0F9MLD7-F1
#
_entry.id   AF-A0A0F9MLD7-F1
#
_cell.length_a   1.000
_cell.length_b   1.000
_cell.length_c   1.000
_cell.angle_alpha   90.00
_cell.angle_beta   90.00
_cell.angle_gamma   90.00
#
_symmetry.space_group_name_H-M   'P 1'
#
loop_
_entity.id
_entity.type
_entity.pdbx_description
1 polymer ?
#
loop_
_entity_poly.entity_id
_entity_poly.type
_entity_poly.pdbx_seq_one_letter_code
_entity_poly.pdbx_strand_id
1 'polypeptide(L)'
;MNFNAKIVTSICIALLCLSFGCANKNEEEHTETVANLQSENATLQDRLASNAEQRKQLKELRQLVVQLTKDKQSLRARLGIAGNAASSEKIASWRGSGIKTTKPFTITKSPWVIAWSNSGGGYLSIFASKANGRIVSMAANTMKDGKDVSYVYETGTFYLEINGSKDWTVKVYQAL
;
A
#
# COMPACT_ATOMS: atom_id res chain seq x y z
N MET A 1 26.24 62.48 70.82
CA MET A 1 25.20 61.51 70.43
C MET A 1 24.98 61.58 68.93
N ASN A 2 25.64 60.74 68.11
CA ASN A 2 25.34 60.65 66.66
C ASN A 2 25.84 59.37 65.96
N PHE A 3 26.35 58.39 66.71
CA PHE A 3 26.94 57.17 66.16
C PHE A 3 25.86 56.11 65.79
N ASN A 4 24.79 56.03 66.58
CA ASN A 4 23.69 55.09 66.32
C ASN A 4 22.87 55.44 65.06
N ALA A 5 22.74 56.72 64.71
CA ALA A 5 21.97 57.10 63.53
C ALA A 5 22.63 56.60 62.23
N LYS A 6 23.96 56.71 62.11
CA LYS A 6 24.70 56.29 60.90
C LYS A 6 24.66 54.77 60.67
N ILE A 7 24.75 53.98 61.74
CA ILE A 7 24.71 52.51 61.66
C ILE A 7 23.31 52.04 61.25
N VAL A 8 22.26 52.60 61.86
CA VAL A 8 20.88 52.24 61.53
C VAL A 8 20.55 52.60 60.07
N THR A 9 20.97 53.78 59.59
CA THR A 9 20.76 54.17 58.19
C THR A 9 21.50 53.25 57.21
N SER A 10 22.76 52.86 57.50
CA SER A 10 23.51 51.92 56.65
C SER A 10 22.87 50.53 56.57
N ILE A 11 22.38 50.02 57.70
CA ILE A 11 21.71 48.71 57.75
C ILE A 11 20.37 48.77 56.99
N CYS A 12 19.60 49.86 57.14
CA CYS A 12 18.36 50.05 56.39
C CYS A 12 18.61 50.15 54.87
N ILE A 13 19.66 50.85 54.43
CA ILE A 13 20.02 50.95 53.01
C ILE A 13 20.43 49.57 52.46
N ALA A 14 21.26 48.81 53.20
CA ALA A 14 21.69 47.49 52.78
C ALA A 14 20.51 46.49 52.66
N LEU A 15 19.58 46.52 53.63
CA LEU A 15 18.37 45.69 53.60
C LEU A 15 17.44 46.07 52.43
N LEU A 16 17.26 47.37 52.18
CA LEU A 16 16.48 47.85 51.03
C LEU A 16 17.11 47.42 49.70
N CYS A 17 18.42 47.57 49.53
CA CYS A 17 19.12 47.15 48.32
C CYS A 17 19.01 45.63 48.07
N LEU A 18 19.05 44.80 49.12
CA LEU A 18 18.87 43.36 48.99
C LEU A 18 17.42 43.00 48.61
N SER A 19 16.42 43.63 49.23
CA SER A 19 15.02 43.36 48.89
C SER A 19 14.64 43.81 47.47
N PHE A 20 15.15 44.98 47.03
CA PHE A 20 14.91 45.47 45.66
C PHE A 20 15.70 44.66 44.61
N GLY A 21 16.94 44.26 44.91
CA GLY A 21 17.75 43.43 44.01
C GLY A 21 17.20 42.01 43.80
N CYS A 22 16.62 41.40 44.84
CA CYS A 22 15.94 40.11 44.72
C CYS A 22 14.58 40.21 44.00
N ALA A 23 13.82 41.28 44.23
CA ALA A 23 12.55 41.50 43.53
C ALA A 23 12.76 41.68 42.01
N ASN A 24 13.76 42.47 41.61
CA ASN A 24 14.07 42.70 40.19
C ASN A 24 14.53 41.44 39.44
N LYS A 25 15.32 40.57 40.09
CA LYS A 25 15.76 39.29 39.46
C LYS A 25 14.58 38.35 39.18
N ASN A 26 13.64 38.26 40.12
CA ASN A 26 12.44 37.44 39.93
C ASN A 26 11.55 38.01 38.81
N GLU A 27 11.43 39.33 38.73
CA GLU A 27 10.63 39.99 37.68
C GLU A 27 11.26 39.82 36.28
N GLU A 28 12.59 39.88 36.17
CA GLU A 28 13.33 39.64 34.92
C GLU A 28 13.20 38.17 34.45
N GLU A 29 13.34 37.20 35.35
CA GLU A 29 13.16 35.76 35.05
C GLU A 29 11.71 35.44 34.64
N HIS A 30 10.72 36.05 35.31
CA HIS A 30 9.32 35.94 34.91
C HIS A 30 9.05 36.57 33.54
N THR A 31 9.66 37.71 33.24
CA THR A 31 9.51 38.39 31.95
C THR A 31 10.11 37.57 30.81
N GLU A 32 11.30 37.00 31.01
CA GLU A 32 11.94 36.09 30.05
C GLU A 32 11.11 34.84 29.82
N THR A 33 10.55 34.24 30.88
CA THR A 33 9.66 33.07 30.78
C THR A 33 8.41 33.39 29.97
N VAL A 34 7.78 34.55 30.20
CA VAL A 34 6.59 34.98 29.45
C VAL A 34 6.92 35.22 27.98
N ALA A 35 8.05 35.85 27.67
CA ALA A 35 8.49 36.07 26.30
C ALA A 35 8.75 34.74 25.56
N ASN A 36 9.40 33.77 26.23
CA ASN A 36 9.63 32.44 25.69
C ASN A 36 8.32 31.69 25.42
N LEU A 37 7.38 31.71 26.36
CA LEU A 37 6.05 31.11 26.18
C LEU A 37 5.24 31.78 25.06
N GLN A 38 5.38 33.10 24.88
CA GLN A 38 4.73 33.81 23.78
C GLN A 38 5.32 33.41 22.41
N SER A 39 6.65 33.27 22.33
CA SER A 39 7.34 32.79 21.14
C SER A 39 6.96 31.34 20.79
N GLU A 40 6.89 30.46 21.80
CA GLU A 40 6.46 29.07 21.61
C GLU A 40 5.00 28.99 21.17
N ASN A 41 4.12 29.79 21.77
CA ASN A 41 2.72 29.86 21.37
C ASN A 41 2.55 30.32 19.91
N ALA A 42 3.32 31.32 19.47
CA ALA A 42 3.31 31.74 18.06
C ALA A 42 3.71 30.60 17.12
N THR A 43 4.77 29.87 17.48
CA THR A 43 5.24 28.70 16.72
C THR A 43 4.19 27.58 16.67
N LEU A 44 3.45 27.35 17.76
CA LEU A 44 2.37 26.37 17.80
C LEU A 44 1.20 26.76 16.91
N GLN A 45 0.84 28.05 16.83
CA GLN A 45 -0.21 28.53 15.93
C GLN A 45 0.15 28.30 14.46
N ASP A 46 1.40 28.58 14.07
CA ASP A 46 1.89 28.32 12.72
C ASP A 46 1.82 26.81 12.36
N ARG A 47 2.19 25.94 13.32
CA ARG A 47 2.06 24.48 13.15
C ARG A 47 0.61 24.04 13.00
N LEU A 48 -0.32 24.63 13.76
CA LEU A 48 -1.75 24.33 13.64
C LEU A 48 -2.29 24.73 12.26
N ALA A 49 -1.91 25.90 11.74
CA ALA A 49 -2.27 26.34 10.41
C ALA A 49 -1.72 25.40 9.32
N SER A 50 -0.45 25.01 9.42
CA SER A 50 0.17 24.05 8.50
C SER A 50 -0.53 22.69 8.52
N ASN A 51 -0.86 22.17 9.71
CA ASN A 51 -1.58 20.91 9.86
C ASN A 51 -3.00 20.97 9.28
N ALA A 52 -3.68 22.12 9.40
CA ALA A 52 -5.00 22.32 8.79
C ALA A 52 -4.92 22.25 7.27
N GLU A 53 -3.89 22.87 6.67
CA GLU A 53 -3.67 22.82 5.23
C GLU A 53 -3.31 21.41 4.74
N GLN A 54 -2.43 20.70 5.45
CA GLN A 54 -2.12 19.30 5.14
C GLN A 54 -3.37 18.40 5.16
N ARG A 55 -4.29 18.62 6.10
CA ARG A 55 -5.57 17.88 6.16
C ARG A 55 -6.47 18.19 4.97
N LYS A 56 -6.47 19.43 4.50
CA LYS A 56 -7.22 19.83 3.30
C LYS A 56 -6.65 19.14 2.05
N GLN A 57 -5.33 19.18 1.87
CA GLN A 57 -4.64 18.48 0.78
C GLN A 57 -4.91 16.97 0.80
N LEU A 58 -4.91 16.34 1.97
CA LEU A 58 -5.22 14.92 2.10
C LEU A 58 -6.66 14.59 1.66
N LYS A 59 -7.61 15.48 1.94
CA LYS A 59 -9.01 15.30 1.52
C LYS A 59 -9.15 15.40 0.00
N GLU A 60 -8.49 16.39 -0.61
CA GLU A 60 -8.46 16.57 -2.06
C GLU A 60 -7.82 15.36 -2.75
N LEU A 61 -6.68 14.87 -2.23
CA LEU A 61 -6.01 13.69 -2.77
C LEU A 61 -6.90 12.44 -2.69
N ARG A 62 -7.63 12.24 -1.59
CA ARG A 62 -8.58 11.13 -1.45
C ARG A 62 -9.69 11.20 -2.49
N GLN A 63 -10.24 12.39 -2.73
CA GLN A 63 -11.26 12.60 -3.76
C GLN A 63 -10.70 12.30 -5.16
N LEU A 64 -9.47 12.75 -5.44
CA LEU A 64 -8.80 12.48 -6.70
C LEU A 64 -8.57 10.97 -6.92
N VAL A 65 -8.14 10.22 -5.90
CA VAL A 65 -7.96 8.76 -6.00
C VAL A 65 -9.29 8.05 -6.31
N VAL A 66 -10.38 8.48 -5.69
CA VAL A 66 -11.72 7.93 -5.98
C VAL A 66 -12.12 8.23 -7.42
N GLN A 67 -11.88 9.45 -7.90
CA GLN A 67 -12.19 9.85 -9.26
C GLN A 67 -11.37 9.07 -10.28
N LEU A 68 -10.05 9.00 -10.10
CA LEU A 68 -9.15 8.22 -10.96
C LEU A 68 -9.53 6.73 -10.97
N THR A 69 -10.03 6.18 -9.86
CA THR A 69 -10.51 4.79 -9.82
C THR A 69 -11.74 4.60 -10.70
N LYS A 70 -12.69 5.54 -10.65
CA LYS A 70 -13.88 5.53 -11.52
C LYS A 70 -13.49 5.71 -12.98
N ASP A 71 -12.60 6.64 -13.28
CA ASP A 71 -12.14 6.91 -14.65
C ASP A 71 -11.35 5.74 -15.22
N LYS A 72 -10.53 5.09 -14.40
CA LYS A 72 -9.89 3.82 -14.77
C LYS A 72 -10.93 2.76 -15.10
N GLN A 73 -12.01 2.66 -14.34
CA GLN A 73 -13.08 1.68 -14.59
C GLN A 73 -13.87 2.01 -15.87
N SER A 74 -14.19 3.28 -16.10
CA SER A 74 -14.90 3.73 -17.31
C SER A 74 -14.04 3.58 -18.56
N LEU A 75 -12.75 3.93 -18.47
CA LEU A 75 -11.79 3.75 -19.56
C LEU A 75 -11.59 2.26 -19.86
N ARG A 76 -11.51 1.40 -18.85
CA ARG A 76 -11.49 -0.06 -19.02
C ARG A 76 -12.74 -0.57 -19.75
N ALA A 77 -13.92 -0.04 -19.42
CA ALA A 77 -15.16 -0.39 -20.11
C ALA A 77 -15.16 0.08 -21.58
N ARG A 78 -14.69 1.31 -21.84
CA ARG A 78 -14.63 1.91 -23.19
C ARG A 78 -13.58 1.26 -24.09
N LEU A 79 -12.45 0.85 -23.53
CA LEU A 79 -11.37 0.20 -24.28
C LEU A 79 -11.58 -1.31 -24.45
N GLY A 80 -12.58 -1.91 -23.79
CA GLY A 80 -12.72 -3.37 -23.72
C GLY A 80 -11.59 -4.07 -22.97
N ILE A 81 -10.69 -3.31 -22.32
CA ILE A 81 -9.55 -3.80 -21.54
C ILE A 81 -9.96 -3.83 -20.05
N ALA A 82 -11.05 -4.52 -19.73
CA ALA A 82 -11.20 -5.06 -18.39
C ALA A 82 -10.13 -6.15 -18.25
N GLY A 83 -9.17 -5.98 -17.33
CA GLY A 83 -8.05 -6.92 -17.14
C GLY A 83 -8.48 -8.39 -17.31
N ASN A 84 -8.11 -8.94 -18.46
CA ASN A 84 -8.19 -10.32 -18.94
C ASN A 84 -9.16 -11.29 -18.21
N ALA A 85 -10.44 -10.93 -18.12
CA ALA A 85 -11.49 -11.84 -17.64
C ALA A 85 -12.90 -11.56 -18.22
N ALA A 86 -13.19 -10.34 -18.70
CA ALA A 86 -14.54 -9.98 -19.17
C ALA A 86 -14.73 -10.06 -20.70
N SER A 87 -13.64 -10.06 -21.48
CA SER A 87 -13.67 -10.33 -22.92
C SER A 87 -13.17 -11.72 -23.27
N SER A 88 -13.15 -12.63 -22.30
CA SER A 88 -12.62 -13.96 -22.46
C SER A 88 -13.65 -15.02 -22.10
N GLU A 89 -13.95 -15.91 -23.03
CA GLU A 89 -14.78 -17.08 -22.83
C GLU A 89 -14.02 -18.13 -22.01
N LYS A 90 -14.60 -18.59 -20.90
CA LYS A 90 -14.05 -19.72 -20.14
C LYS A 90 -14.38 -21.02 -20.88
N ILE A 91 -13.35 -21.67 -21.42
CA ILE A 91 -13.48 -22.92 -22.17
C ILE A 91 -13.58 -24.11 -21.23
N ALA A 92 -12.76 -24.14 -20.18
CA ALA A 92 -12.73 -25.27 -19.25
C ALA A 92 -12.16 -24.89 -17.88
N SER A 93 -12.47 -25.72 -16.88
CA SER A 93 -11.92 -25.60 -15.54
C SER A 93 -11.77 -26.97 -14.90
N TRP A 94 -10.64 -27.18 -14.23
CA TRP A 94 -10.33 -28.39 -13.49
C TRP A 94 -9.76 -28.05 -12.12
N ARG A 95 -9.95 -28.97 -11.18
CA ARG A 95 -9.33 -28.97 -9.86
C ARG A 95 -8.87 -30.39 -9.52
N GLY A 96 -7.88 -30.50 -8.66
CA GLY A 96 -7.36 -31.79 -8.21
C GLY A 96 -6.20 -31.62 -7.25
N SER A 97 -5.64 -32.74 -6.81
CA SER A 97 -4.51 -32.78 -5.87
C SER A 97 -3.39 -33.75 -6.31
N GLY A 98 -3.52 -34.30 -7.53
CA GLY A 98 -2.66 -35.34 -8.09
C GLY A 98 -2.41 -35.11 -9.58
N ILE A 99 -1.91 -36.14 -10.25
CA ILE A 99 -1.73 -36.15 -11.71
C ILE A 99 -3.09 -36.21 -12.41
N LYS A 100 -3.25 -35.43 -13.49
CA LYS A 100 -4.44 -35.45 -14.35
C LYS A 100 -4.11 -35.11 -15.79
N THR A 101 -4.61 -35.92 -16.71
CA THR A 101 -4.77 -35.56 -18.12
C THR A 101 -6.20 -35.11 -18.35
N THR A 102 -6.40 -33.93 -18.95
CA THR A 102 -7.75 -33.41 -19.19
C THR A 102 -8.40 -34.05 -20.42
N LYS A 103 -9.73 -33.96 -20.52
CA LYS A 103 -10.41 -34.16 -21.80
C LYS A 103 -9.91 -33.10 -22.80
N PRO A 104 -9.80 -33.43 -24.11
CA PRO A 104 -9.48 -32.44 -25.12
C PRO A 104 -10.49 -31.28 -25.16
N PHE A 105 -10.03 -30.08 -25.47
CA PHE A 105 -10.82 -28.88 -25.66
C PHE A 105 -10.34 -28.12 -26.90
N THR A 106 -11.25 -27.39 -27.54
CA THR A 106 -10.96 -26.66 -28.78
C THR A 106 -10.81 -25.17 -28.49
N ILE A 107 -9.76 -24.57 -29.04
CA ILE A 107 -9.51 -23.13 -29.04
C ILE A 107 -9.62 -22.63 -30.46
N THR A 108 -10.47 -21.62 -30.67
CA THR A 108 -10.70 -20.99 -31.97
C THR A 108 -10.01 -19.64 -32.11
N LYS A 109 -9.56 -19.04 -31.00
CA LYS A 109 -8.99 -17.68 -30.96
C LYS A 109 -7.64 -17.65 -30.26
N SER A 110 -6.73 -16.83 -30.78
CA SER A 110 -5.37 -16.64 -30.27
C SER A 110 -5.14 -15.16 -29.91
N PRO A 111 -4.42 -14.86 -28.80
CA PRO A 111 -3.92 -15.82 -27.82
C PRO A 111 -5.03 -16.34 -26.91
N TRP A 112 -4.77 -17.48 -26.27
CA TRP A 112 -5.59 -18.03 -25.19
C TRP A 112 -4.76 -18.18 -23.91
N VAL A 113 -5.44 -18.29 -22.77
CA VAL A 113 -4.85 -18.18 -21.43
C VAL A 113 -5.08 -19.45 -20.62
N ILE A 114 -4.02 -19.91 -19.96
CA ILE A 114 -4.06 -20.92 -18.90
C ILE A 114 -3.82 -20.20 -17.57
N ALA A 115 -4.86 -20.08 -16.76
CA ALA A 115 -4.78 -19.54 -15.41
C ALA A 115 -4.71 -20.68 -14.40
N TRP A 116 -3.75 -20.63 -13.48
CA TRP A 116 -3.55 -21.69 -12.50
C TRP A 116 -3.36 -21.13 -11.08
N SER A 117 -3.65 -21.97 -10.09
CA SER A 117 -3.31 -21.73 -8.69
C SER A 117 -3.03 -23.04 -7.98
N ASN A 118 -2.07 -23.05 -7.06
CA ASN A 118 -1.78 -24.16 -6.15
C ASN A 118 -1.64 -23.68 -4.70
N SER A 119 -1.89 -24.61 -3.77
CA SER A 119 -1.75 -24.38 -2.33
C SER A 119 -1.32 -25.64 -1.60
N GLY A 120 -0.61 -25.48 -0.49
CA GLY A 120 -0.19 -26.59 0.38
C GLY A 120 1.25 -27.07 0.14
N GLY A 121 2.04 -26.31 -0.61
CA GLY A 121 3.41 -26.60 -1.00
C GLY A 121 3.52 -27.63 -2.13
N GLY A 122 4.75 -27.95 -2.54
CA GLY A 122 5.01 -29.05 -3.45
C GLY A 122 4.96 -28.69 -4.94
N TYR A 123 5.21 -29.70 -5.76
CA TYR A 123 5.38 -29.56 -7.20
C TYR A 123 4.06 -29.40 -7.95
N LEU A 124 4.01 -28.43 -8.87
CA LEU A 124 3.02 -28.28 -9.92
C LEU A 124 3.72 -28.05 -11.27
N SER A 125 3.43 -28.89 -12.26
CA SER A 125 3.69 -28.59 -13.67
C SER A 125 2.45 -28.76 -14.53
N ILE A 126 2.31 -27.90 -15.53
CA ILE A 126 1.20 -27.92 -16.47
C ILE A 126 1.75 -27.81 -17.89
N PHE A 127 1.53 -28.84 -18.69
CA PHE A 127 1.84 -28.83 -20.12
C PHE A 127 0.56 -28.74 -20.94
N ALA A 128 0.58 -27.94 -22.00
CA ALA A 128 -0.45 -27.95 -23.03
C ALA A 128 0.08 -28.70 -24.25
N SER A 129 -0.68 -29.67 -24.74
CA SER A 129 -0.28 -30.57 -25.82
C SER A 129 -1.38 -30.70 -26.88
N LYS A 130 -1.00 -30.90 -28.13
CA LYS A 130 -1.93 -31.28 -29.22
C LYS A 130 -2.23 -32.78 -29.18
N ALA A 131 -3.27 -33.21 -29.89
CA ALA A 131 -3.68 -34.62 -29.99
C ALA A 131 -2.55 -35.59 -30.42
N ASN A 132 -1.55 -35.11 -31.16
CA ASN A 132 -0.38 -35.89 -31.56
C ASN A 132 0.73 -35.98 -30.50
N GLY A 133 0.49 -35.49 -29.28
CA GLY A 133 1.48 -35.48 -28.19
C GLY A 133 2.49 -34.33 -28.25
N ARG A 134 2.44 -33.46 -29.27
CA ARG A 134 3.34 -32.29 -29.33
C ARG A 134 2.98 -31.29 -28.24
N ILE A 135 3.92 -31.03 -27.34
CA ILE A 135 3.84 -29.96 -26.34
C ILE A 135 3.92 -28.61 -27.06
N VAL A 136 2.95 -27.73 -26.79
CA VAL A 136 2.88 -26.37 -27.34
C VAL A 136 3.22 -25.30 -26.30
N SER A 137 3.12 -25.61 -25.01
CA SER A 137 3.46 -24.69 -23.92
C SER A 137 3.66 -25.41 -22.59
N MET A 138 4.55 -24.86 -21.76
CA MET A 138 4.69 -25.21 -20.34
C MET A 138 4.16 -24.03 -19.51
N ALA A 139 2.91 -24.14 -19.04
CA ALA A 139 2.19 -23.06 -18.39
C ALA A 139 2.54 -22.87 -16.91
N ALA A 140 3.07 -23.91 -16.28
CA ALA A 140 3.57 -23.86 -14.92
C ALA A 140 4.70 -24.87 -14.74
N ASN A 141 5.69 -24.49 -13.93
CA ASN A 141 6.67 -25.39 -13.35
C ASN A 141 7.16 -24.73 -12.05
N THR A 142 6.56 -25.10 -10.92
CA THR A 142 6.82 -24.46 -9.62
C THR A 142 6.80 -25.49 -8.48
N MET A 143 7.57 -25.21 -7.43
CA MET A 143 7.52 -25.92 -6.14
C MET A 143 6.93 -25.05 -5.02
N LYS A 144 6.59 -23.80 -5.33
CA LYS A 144 6.02 -22.83 -4.39
C LYS A 144 4.52 -22.71 -4.63
N ASP A 145 3.79 -22.39 -3.58
CA ASP A 145 2.41 -21.94 -3.67
C ASP A 145 2.33 -20.66 -4.48
N GLY A 146 1.25 -20.52 -5.25
CA GLY A 146 1.09 -19.37 -6.11
C GLY A 146 -0.11 -19.44 -7.02
N LYS A 147 -0.20 -18.41 -7.84
CA LYS A 147 -1.15 -18.30 -8.94
C LYS A 147 -0.51 -17.48 -10.03
N ASP A 148 -0.73 -17.85 -11.28
CA ASP A 148 -0.26 -17.09 -12.43
C ASP A 148 -1.10 -17.40 -13.66
N VAL A 149 -0.76 -16.74 -14.77
CA VAL A 149 -1.33 -16.94 -16.09
C VAL A 149 -0.23 -17.19 -17.12
N SER A 150 -0.50 -18.08 -18.06
CA SER A 150 0.36 -18.30 -19.23
C SER A 150 -0.44 -18.14 -20.51
N TYR A 151 0.21 -17.60 -21.54
CA TYR A 151 -0.38 -17.31 -22.84
C TYR A 151 0.10 -18.34 -23.87
N VAL A 152 -0.82 -18.80 -24.71
CA VAL A 152 -0.55 -19.73 -25.81
C VAL A 152 -1.11 -19.13 -27.09
N TYR A 153 -0.32 -19.15 -28.16
CA TYR A 153 -0.61 -18.44 -29.40
C TYR A 153 -1.09 -19.35 -30.54
N GLU A 154 -1.13 -20.66 -30.32
CA GLU A 154 -1.65 -21.64 -31.28
C GLU A 154 -3.16 -21.90 -31.06
N THR A 155 -3.92 -22.01 -32.14
CA THR A 155 -5.31 -22.49 -32.14
C THR A 155 -5.38 -23.99 -32.47
N GLY A 156 -6.54 -24.60 -32.25
CA GLY A 156 -6.80 -26.01 -32.48
C GLY A 156 -7.31 -26.77 -31.26
N THR A 157 -7.16 -28.09 -31.27
CA THR A 157 -7.57 -28.95 -30.16
C THR A 157 -6.39 -29.33 -29.29
N PHE A 158 -6.54 -29.11 -27.99
CA PHE A 158 -5.50 -29.31 -26.99
C PHE A 158 -6.01 -30.15 -25.82
N TYR A 159 -5.09 -30.72 -25.06
CA TYR A 159 -5.34 -31.22 -23.72
C TYR A 159 -4.23 -30.71 -22.78
N LEU A 160 -4.49 -30.73 -21.48
CA LEU A 160 -3.49 -30.42 -20.47
C LEU A 160 -3.02 -31.70 -19.77
N GLU A 161 -1.72 -31.78 -19.53
CA GLU A 161 -1.11 -32.71 -18.60
C GLU A 161 -0.72 -31.93 -17.34
N ILE A 162 -1.38 -32.23 -16.24
CA ILE A 162 -1.24 -31.54 -14.96
C ILE A 162 -0.60 -32.52 -13.98
N ASN A 163 0.62 -32.22 -13.54
CA ASN A 163 1.29 -32.98 -12.50
C ASN A 163 1.33 -32.12 -11.25
N GLY A 164 0.45 -32.42 -10.29
CA GLY A 164 0.41 -31.75 -9.00
C GLY A 164 0.58 -32.75 -7.86
N SER A 165 1.26 -32.36 -6.79
CA SER A 165 1.39 -33.16 -5.56
C SER A 165 0.47 -32.68 -4.42
N LYS A 166 -0.18 -31.53 -4.60
CA LYS A 166 -1.12 -30.86 -3.68
C LYS A 166 -2.25 -30.20 -4.46
N ASP A 167 -3.17 -29.56 -3.74
CA ASP A 167 -4.36 -28.93 -4.31
C ASP A 167 -4.01 -27.88 -5.36
N TRP A 168 -4.66 -28.00 -6.51
CA TRP A 168 -4.52 -27.10 -7.63
C TRP A 168 -5.86 -26.83 -8.32
N THR A 169 -5.94 -25.69 -8.98
CA THR A 169 -7.01 -25.31 -9.89
C THR A 169 -6.40 -24.78 -11.18
N VAL A 170 -6.96 -25.20 -12.32
CA VAL A 170 -6.56 -24.75 -13.67
C VAL A 170 -7.80 -24.33 -14.43
N LYS A 171 -7.72 -23.20 -15.13
CA LYS A 171 -8.79 -22.64 -15.96
C LYS A 171 -8.23 -22.23 -17.30
N VAL A 172 -9.00 -22.47 -18.35
CA VAL A 172 -8.64 -22.09 -19.72
C VAL A 172 -9.64 -21.06 -20.22
N TYR A 173 -9.11 -20.00 -20.82
CA TYR A 173 -9.87 -18.91 -21.41
C TYR A 173 -9.38 -18.62 -22.82
N GLN A 174 -10.28 -18.24 -23.71
CA GLN A 174 -9.93 -17.65 -25.02
C GLN A 174 -10.61 -16.30 -25.17
N ALA A 175 -10.14 -15.45 -26.09
CA ALA A 175 -10.83 -14.19 -26.40
C ALA A 175 -12.27 -14.46 -26.90
N LEU A 176 -13.21 -13.57 -26.58
CA LEU A 176 -14.61 -13.60 -27.06
C LEU A 176 -14.70 -13.36 -28.56
#